data_AF-A0A0U1DNR6-F1
#
_entry.id   AF-A0A0U1DNR6-F1
#
_cell.length_a   1.000
_cell.length_b   1.000
_cell.length_c   1.000
_cell.angle_alpha   90.00
_cell.angle_beta   90.00
_cell.angle_gamma   90.00
#
_symmetry.space_group_name_H-M   'P 1'
#
loop_
_entity.id
_entity.type
_entity.pdbx_description
1 polymer ?
#
loop_
_entity_poly.entity_id
_entity_poly.type
_entity_poly.pdbx_seq_one_letter_code
_entity_poly.pdbx_strand_id
1 'polypeptide(L)' 'MALWAGGAELADLLDADGNVDPDKVRACAYAVRVNLGIAAPQRKHIVPREGENPGPGRTGGGMLDTIMGRQP' A
#
# COMPACT_ATOMS: atom_id res chain seq x y z
N MET A 1 -15.03 4.89 -0.92
CA MET A 1 -16.09 5.01 0.10
C MET A 1 -17.33 4.27 -0.39
N ALA A 2 -17.36 2.93 -0.23
CA ALA A 2 -18.48 2.12 -0.74
C ALA A 2 -18.87 0.96 0.18
N LEU A 3 -17.96 0.47 1.04
CA LEU A 3 -18.19 -0.70 1.89
C LEU A 3 -19.47 -0.57 2.73
N TRP A 4 -19.62 0.56 3.43
CA TRP A 4 -20.80 0.90 4.23
C TRP A 4 -22.06 1.11 3.39
N ALA A 5 -21.93 1.65 2.18
CA ALA A 5 -23.07 1.81 1.27
C ALA A 5 -23.57 0.47 0.71
N GLY A 6 -22.71 -0.56 0.73
CA GLY A 6 -23.07 -1.94 0.37
C GLY A 6 -23.70 -2.75 1.49
N GLY A 7 -23.96 -2.16 2.66
CA GLY A 7 -24.60 -2.83 3.80
C GLY A 7 -23.70 -3.74 4.61
N ALA A 8 -22.37 -3.64 4.47
CA ALA A 8 -21.43 -4.38 5.29
C ALA A 8 -21.41 -3.86 6.73
N GLU A 9 -21.57 -4.75 7.71
CA GLU A 9 -21.44 -4.41 9.12
C GLU A 9 -20.02 -4.66 9.63
N LEU A 10 -19.64 -4.01 10.74
CA LEU A 10 -18.31 -4.21 11.33
C LEU A 10 -18.09 -5.68 11.73
N ALA A 11 -19.13 -6.36 12.25
CA ALA A 11 -19.05 -7.75 12.67
C ALA A 11 -18.63 -8.71 11.55
N ASP A 12 -19.02 -8.43 10.30
CA ASP A 12 -18.67 -9.25 9.14
C ASP A 12 -17.19 -9.15 8.76
N LEU A 13 -16.51 -8.12 9.25
CA LEU A 13 -15.12 -7.81 8.93
C LEU A 13 -14.13 -8.25 10.02
N LEU A 14 -14.63 -8.75 11.14
CA LEU A 14 -13.79 -9.19 12.25
C LEU A 14 -13.48 -10.69 12.16
N ASP A 15 -12.31 -11.08 12.64
CA ASP A 15 -11.96 -12.47 12.92
C ASP A 15 -12.59 -12.96 14.24
N ALA A 16 -12.30 -14.21 14.61
CA ALA A 16 -12.83 -14.82 15.83
C ALA A 16 -12.29 -14.16 17.10
N ASP A 17 -11.15 -13.47 17.02
CA ASP A 17 -10.50 -12.77 18.12
C ASP A 17 -10.96 -11.31 18.22
N GLY A 18 -11.82 -10.85 17.31
CA GLY A 18 -12.34 -9.48 17.25
C GLY A 18 -11.40 -8.48 16.59
N ASN A 19 -10.33 -8.94 15.92
CA ASN A 19 -9.48 -8.06 15.10
C ASN A 19 -10.03 -7.97 13.67
N VAL A 20 -9.66 -6.92 12.96
CA VAL A 20 -10.07 -6.74 11.56
C VAL A 20 -9.37 -7.78 10.69
N ASP A 21 -10.15 -8.64 10.05
CA ASP A 21 -9.66 -9.66 9.13
C ASP A 21 -9.44 -9.05 7.73
N PRO A 22 -8.18 -8.98 7.25
CA PRO A 22 -7.86 -8.37 5.96
C PRO A 22 -8.48 -9.11 4.77
N ASP A 23 -8.70 -10.42 4.88
CA ASP A 23 -9.26 -11.22 3.79
C ASP A 23 -10.78 -11.03 3.72
N LYS A 24 -11.47 -10.96 4.85
CA LYS A 24 -12.90 -10.60 4.90
C LYS A 24 -13.14 -9.20 4.36
N VAL A 25 -12.29 -8.23 4.71
CA VAL A 25 -12.36 -6.86 4.17
C VAL A 25 -12.19 -6.86 2.65
N ARG A 26 -11.22 -7.60 2.11
CA ARG A 26 -11.01 -7.70 0.66
C ARG A 26 -12.20 -8.34 -0.06
N ALA A 27 -12.72 -9.45 0.48
CA ALA A 27 -13.87 -10.14 -0.08
C ALA A 27 -15.11 -9.25 -0.09
N CYS A 28 -15.39 -8.57 1.02
CA CYS A 28 -16.50 -7.63 1.14
C CYS A 28 -16.35 -6.45 0.17
N ALA A 29 -15.17 -5.84 0.11
CA ALA A 29 -14.90 -4.73 -0.81
C ALA A 29 -15.07 -5.14 -2.29
N TYR A 30 -14.71 -6.37 -2.64
CA TYR A 30 -14.93 -6.92 -3.98
C TYR A 30 -16.43 -7.10 -4.27
N ALA A 31 -17.17 -7.75 -3.37
CA ALA A 31 -18.59 -7.99 -3.52
C ALA A 31 -19.38 -6.68 -3.69
N VAL A 32 -19.09 -5.68 -2.84
CA VAL A 32 -19.72 -4.35 -2.93
C VAL A 32 -19.44 -3.67 -4.26
N ARG A 33 -18.20 -3.79 -4.78
CA ARG A 33 -17.86 -3.22 -6.09
C ARG A 33 -18.63 -3.88 -7.23
N VAL A 34 -18.78 -5.20 -7.19
CA VAL A 34 -19.58 -5.94 -8.18
C VAL A 34 -21.05 -5.54 -8.10
N ASN A 35 -21.64 -5.56 -6.90
CA ASN A 35 -23.06 -5.26 -6.70
C ASN A 35 -23.43 -3.83 -7.08
N LEU A 36 -22.56 -2.87 -6.79
CA LEU A 36 -22.79 -1.45 -7.10
C LEU A 36 -22.28 -1.04 -8.49
N GLY A 37 -21.71 -1.96 -9.27
CA GLY A 37 -21.14 -1.66 -10.59
C GLY A 37 -19.97 -0.68 -10.55
N ILE A 38 -19.23 -0.63 -9.44
CA ILE A 38 -18.10 0.29 -9.26
C ILE A 38 -16.91 -0.23 -10.05
N ALA A 39 -16.58 0.47 -11.13
CA ALA A 39 -15.42 0.17 -11.96
C ALA A 39 -14.12 0.16 -11.12
N ALA A 40 -13.23 -0.77 -11.45
CA ALA A 40 -11.91 -0.81 -10.82
C ALA A 40 -11.13 0.47 -11.15
N PRO A 41 -10.52 1.13 -10.15
CA PRO A 41 -9.68 2.28 -10.43
C PRO A 41 -8.54 1.82 -11.34
N GLN A 42 -8.46 2.46 -12.51
CA GLN A 42 -7.37 2.27 -13.44
C GLN A 42 -6.11 2.81 -12.77
N ARG A 43 -5.15 1.94 -12.46
CA ARG A 43 -3.83 2.30 -11.91
C ARG A 43 -2.98 2.99 -12.98
N LYS A 44 -3.43 4.12 -13.51
CA LYS A 44 -2.72 4.87 -14.56
C LYS A 44 -1.67 5.83 -14.00
N HIS A 45 -1.84 6.26 -12.75
CA HIS A 45 -0.94 7.22 -12.10
C HIS A 45 -0.43 6.61 -10.80
N ILE A 46 0.62 5.79 -10.93
CA ILE A 46 1.44 5.38 -9.79
C ILE A 46 2.67 6.26 -9.83
N VAL A 47 2.94 6.99 -8.76
CA VAL A 47 4.26 7.62 -8.56
C VAL A 47 5.18 6.54 -8.00
N PRO A 48 6.20 6.09 -8.74
CA PRO A 48 7.14 5.11 -8.20
C PRO A 48 7.79 5.68 -6.92
N ARG A 49 7.85 4.87 -5.86
CA ARG A 49 8.45 5.22 -4.56
C ARG A 49 7.69 6.28 -3.74
N GLU A 50 6.38 6.43 -3.96
CA GLU A 50 5.54 7.30 -3.12
C GLU A 50 5.54 6.81 -1.65
N GLY A 51 5.98 7.66 -0.73
CA GLY A 51 6.07 7.33 0.71
C GLY A 51 7.29 6.48 1.10
N GLU A 52 8.15 6.11 0.15
CA GLU A 52 9.39 5.40 0.44
C GLU A 52 10.45 6.40 0.93
N ASN A 53 11.01 6.16 2.13
CA ASN A 53 12.19 6.90 2.56
C ASN A 53 13.36 6.56 1.64
N PRO A 54 14.18 7.54 1.22
CA PRO A 54 15.39 7.26 0.47
C PRO A 54 16.21 6.22 1.24
N GLY A 55 16.35 5.03 0.67
CA GLY A 55 17.31 4.06 1.17
C GLY A 55 18.69 4.72 1.19
N PRO A 56 19.59 4.33 2.10
CA PRO A 56 20.95 4.84 2.09
C PRO A 56 21.48 4.64 0.67
N GLY A 57 21.72 5.76 -0.02
CA GLY A 57 22.26 5.71 -1.36
C GLY A 57 23.46 4.79 -1.32
N ARG A 58 23.60 3.91 -2.31
CA ARG A 58 24.92 3.33 -2.60
C ARG A 58 25.79 4.48 -3.07
N THR A 59 26.22 5.32 -2.13
CA THR A 59 27.29 6.28 -2.32
C THR A 59 28.52 5.40 -2.43
N GLY A 60 28.78 4.93 -3.64
CA GLY A 60 30.07 4.35 -4.00
C GLY A 60 31.12 5.31 -3.49
N GLY A 61 32.06 4.78 -2.72
CA GLY A 61 32.93 5.52 -1.80
C GLY A 61 33.80 6.63 -2.39
N GLY A 62 33.67 7.02 -3.66
CA GLY A 62 34.54 7.99 -4.32
C GLY A 62 34.56 9.39 -3.68
N MET A 63 33.43 9.88 -3.15
CA MET A 63 33.42 11.19 -2.51
C MET A 63 34.06 11.16 -1.11
N LEU A 64 33.87 10.06 -0.36
CA LEU A 64 34.54 9.83 0.93
C LEU A 64 36.04 9.56 0.74
N ASP A 65 36.44 8.87 -0.34
CA ASP A 65 37.85 8.61 -0.69
C ASP A 65 38.58 9.92 -1.05
N THR A 66 37.90 10.82 -1.78
CA THR A 66 38.44 12.15 -2.12
C THR A 66 38.62 13.03 -0.87
N ILE A 67 37.65 12.98 0.06
CA ILE A 67 37.74 13.71 1.34
C ILE A 67 38.84 13.15 2.23
N MET A 68 39.05 11.83 2.22
CA MET A 68 40.12 11.15 2.97
C MET A 68 41.49 11.19 2.27
N GLY A 69 41.61 11.93 1.15
CA GLY A 69 42.87 12.10 0.44
C GLY A 69 43.39 10.83 -0.24
N ARG A 70 42.52 9.85 -0.45
CA ARG A 70 42.84 8.57 -1.08
C ARG A 70 42.24 8.59 -2.49
N GLN A 71 42.99 9.18 -3.40
CA GLN A 71 42.80 8.96 -4.83
C GLN A 71 43.75 7.83 -5.27
N PRO A 72 43.52 7.16 -6.42
CA PRO A 72 44.47 6.20 -6.97
C PRO A 72 45.88 6.80 -7.13
#